data_AF-A0A7K4DIH1-F1
#
_entry.id   AF-A0A7K4DIH1-F1
#
_cell.length_a   1.000
_cell.length_b   1.000
_cell.length_c   1.000
_cell.angle_alpha   90.00
_cell.angle_beta   90.00
_cell.angle_gamma   90.00
#
_symmetry.space_group_name_H-M   'P 1'
#
loop_
_entity.id
_entity.type
_entity.pdbx_description
1 polymer ?
#
loop_
_entity_poly.entity_id
_entity_poly.type
_entity_poly.pdbx_seq_one_letter_code
_entity_poly.pdbx_strand_id
1 'polypeptide(L)'
;MDPLLQAGHILLWAGVLKGLQMALWPHIRPALGDYAYPAAYPVSLLLFALATWYCGLLRIPVTLALLLFAALAVFALWRGDYRIDDLRGLLSWDAVFLVGFLFALSVRFTNPPINYFSEQYMNHAFLAAIMKYPVVPPLDPWFSGGDLTVYYYLGHWLMGSLGVVTGIPSEVVFNLIPAAVYGTAFVVLYATGHLFLGRWRSLPVAVLLLVPPAVPWFLAAGQDLYGALQDTNWIVAGGRFEFPVFSLFLGNVHAFEMAMFNQVLLIFLLGFAWLRWGGLGERGRRSLLLLIALSTGSMPLLSSWDALVYGPIVAAFLLLLWVRERDNISRAAVVAVPGIALLIYLPYYILLEPAGIGGVGWGFPPTDPFAFLAIWGGFLAIVYAAV
;
A
#
# COMPACT_ATOMS: atom_id res chain seq x y z
N MET A 1 -12.27 -16.52 -21.67
CA MET A 1 -13.16 -15.43 -21.20
C MET A 1 -13.32 -14.46 -22.37
N ASP A 2 -14.52 -13.93 -22.59
CA ASP A 2 -14.80 -12.98 -23.67
C ASP A 2 -13.96 -11.68 -23.49
N PRO A 3 -13.19 -11.22 -24.50
CA PRO A 3 -12.43 -9.97 -24.43
C PRO A 3 -13.27 -8.75 -24.01
N LEU A 4 -14.55 -8.69 -24.41
CA LEU A 4 -15.45 -7.61 -24.00
C LEU A 4 -15.76 -7.65 -22.51
N LEU A 5 -15.98 -8.85 -21.96
CA LEU A 5 -16.18 -9.04 -20.53
C LEU A 5 -14.92 -8.66 -19.73
N GLN A 6 -13.74 -9.04 -20.22
CA GLN A 6 -12.47 -8.65 -19.60
C GLN A 6 -12.28 -7.13 -19.59
N ALA A 7 -12.54 -6.47 -20.71
CA ALA A 7 -12.50 -5.01 -20.79
C ALA A 7 -13.51 -4.38 -19.81
N GLY A 8 -14.72 -4.93 -19.72
CA GLY A 8 -15.74 -4.52 -18.75
C GLY A 8 -15.26 -4.63 -17.30
N HIS A 9 -14.62 -5.74 -16.91
CA HIS A 9 -14.04 -5.91 -15.58
C HIS A 9 -12.94 -4.88 -15.28
N ILE A 10 -12.05 -4.63 -16.25
CA ILE A 10 -10.96 -3.64 -16.10
C ILE A 10 -11.54 -2.23 -15.90
N LEU A 11 -12.50 -1.83 -16.73
CA LEU A 11 -13.14 -0.52 -16.66
C LEU A 11 -13.93 -0.35 -15.36
N LEU A 12 -14.67 -1.38 -14.92
CA LEU A 12 -15.41 -1.35 -13.66
C LEU A 12 -14.45 -1.23 -12.46
N TRP A 13 -13.38 -2.02 -12.45
CA TRP A 13 -12.37 -1.97 -11.40
C TRP A 13 -11.71 -0.59 -11.30
N ALA A 14 -11.17 -0.09 -12.42
CA ALA A 14 -10.57 1.25 -12.47
C ALA A 14 -11.58 2.35 -12.13
N GLY A 15 -12.84 2.21 -12.57
CA GLY A 15 -13.93 3.11 -12.26
C GLY A 15 -14.26 3.18 -10.77
N VAL A 16 -14.29 2.04 -10.06
CA VAL A 16 -14.49 2.01 -8.60
C VAL A 16 -13.31 2.66 -7.87
N LEU A 17 -12.07 2.32 -8.24
CA LEU A 17 -10.87 2.96 -7.66
C LEU A 17 -10.94 4.48 -7.83
N LYS A 18 -11.30 4.94 -9.04
CA LYS A 18 -11.44 6.36 -9.34
C LYS A 18 -12.59 7.01 -8.57
N GLY A 19 -13.73 6.33 -8.44
CA GLY A 19 -14.87 6.82 -7.68
C GLY A 19 -14.54 7.04 -6.20
N LEU A 20 -13.86 6.07 -5.57
CA LEU A 20 -13.39 6.19 -4.18
C LEU A 20 -12.41 7.35 -4.01
N GLN A 21 -11.45 7.50 -4.94
CA GLN A 21 -10.48 8.59 -4.96
C GLN A 21 -11.17 9.96 -5.08
N MET A 22 -12.09 10.09 -6.04
CA MET A 22 -12.80 11.34 -6.34
C MET A 22 -13.72 11.75 -5.19
N ALA A 23 -14.36 10.80 -4.52
CA ALA A 23 -15.20 11.06 -3.36
C ALA A 23 -14.39 11.61 -2.17
N LEU A 24 -13.15 11.15 -1.97
CA LEU A 24 -12.34 11.55 -0.83
C LEU A 24 -11.49 12.81 -1.07
N TRP A 25 -10.98 13.01 -2.30
CA TRP A 25 -10.01 14.06 -2.61
C TRP A 25 -10.35 15.46 -2.06
N PRO A 26 -11.58 16.00 -2.24
CA PRO A 26 -11.93 17.34 -1.77
C PRO A 26 -11.84 17.52 -0.25
N HIS A 27 -11.92 16.43 0.51
CA HIS A 27 -11.93 16.45 1.98
C HIS A 27 -10.53 16.49 2.57
N ILE A 28 -9.52 15.99 1.84
CA ILE A 28 -8.12 16.00 2.27
C ILE A 28 -7.33 17.18 1.69
N ARG A 29 -7.97 18.01 0.83
CA ARG A 29 -7.41 19.27 0.30
C ARG A 29 -6.90 20.23 1.38
N PRO A 30 -7.59 20.43 2.52
CA PRO A 30 -7.07 21.29 3.59
C PRO A 30 -5.75 20.80 4.20
N ALA A 31 -5.44 19.49 4.10
CA ALA A 31 -4.23 18.90 4.63
C ALA A 31 -3.07 18.95 3.63
N LEU A 32 -3.36 18.66 2.35
CA LEU A 32 -2.33 18.37 1.34
C LEU A 32 -2.29 19.36 0.17
N GLY A 33 -3.23 20.31 0.10
CA GLY A 33 -3.30 21.31 -0.97
C GLY A 33 -3.35 20.66 -2.35
N ASP A 34 -2.42 21.04 -3.22
CA ASP A 34 -2.31 20.51 -4.59
C ASP A 34 -1.96 19.01 -4.64
N TYR A 35 -1.35 18.48 -3.58
CA TYR A 35 -1.01 17.06 -3.48
C TYR A 35 -2.15 16.19 -2.94
N ALA A 36 -3.28 16.80 -2.60
CA ALA A 36 -4.45 16.05 -2.15
C ALA A 36 -4.94 15.07 -3.23
N TYR A 37 -4.86 15.43 -4.50
CA TYR A 37 -5.38 14.60 -5.59
C TYR A 37 -4.60 13.30 -5.76
N PRO A 38 -3.26 13.31 -5.92
CA PRO A 38 -2.47 12.08 -5.99
C PRO A 38 -2.54 11.27 -4.69
N ALA A 39 -2.55 11.92 -3.52
CA ALA A 39 -2.63 11.22 -2.24
C ALA A 39 -4.01 10.60 -1.96
N ALA A 40 -5.09 11.09 -2.58
CA ALA A 40 -6.42 10.51 -2.42
C ALA A 40 -6.52 9.09 -2.98
N TYR A 41 -5.69 8.72 -3.97
CA TYR A 41 -5.64 7.36 -4.50
C TYR A 41 -5.39 6.33 -3.39
N PRO A 42 -4.24 6.33 -2.67
CA PRO A 42 -4.01 5.35 -1.61
C PRO A 42 -4.85 5.61 -0.34
N VAL A 43 -5.13 6.85 0.02
CA VAL A 43 -5.90 7.15 1.24
C VAL A 43 -7.34 6.64 1.12
N SER A 44 -7.94 6.75 -0.07
CA SER A 44 -9.29 6.22 -0.30
C SER A 44 -9.34 4.70 -0.16
N LEU A 45 -8.28 3.99 -0.57
CA LEU A 45 -8.16 2.55 -0.37
C LEU A 45 -8.03 2.18 1.12
N LEU A 46 -7.23 2.91 1.90
CA LEU A 46 -7.13 2.67 3.35
C LEU A 46 -8.45 2.97 4.07
N LEU A 47 -9.14 4.05 3.70
CA LEU A 47 -10.43 4.38 4.28
C LEU A 47 -11.50 3.34 3.90
N PHE A 48 -11.48 2.86 2.65
CA PHE A 48 -12.36 1.79 2.19
C PHE A 48 -12.06 0.46 2.91
N ALA A 49 -10.77 0.12 3.06
CA ALA A 49 -10.35 -1.05 3.85
C ALA A 49 -10.85 -0.95 5.29
N LEU A 50 -10.67 0.19 5.95
CA LEU A 50 -11.15 0.42 7.31
C LEU A 50 -12.68 0.31 7.42
N ALA A 51 -13.41 0.99 6.53
CA ALA A 51 -14.87 0.99 6.55
C ALA A 51 -15.46 -0.40 6.29
N THR A 52 -14.93 -1.12 5.30
CA THR A 52 -15.34 -2.50 5.01
C THR A 52 -14.95 -3.45 6.13
N TRP A 53 -13.75 -3.30 6.72
CA TRP A 53 -13.29 -4.13 7.83
C TRP A 53 -14.22 -4.03 9.05
N TYR A 54 -14.66 -2.81 9.39
CA TYR A 54 -15.68 -2.62 10.43
C TYR A 54 -17.06 -3.18 10.02
N CYS A 55 -17.43 -3.14 8.74
CA CYS A 55 -18.64 -3.84 8.28
C CYS A 55 -18.53 -5.36 8.52
N GLY A 56 -17.39 -5.96 8.17
CA GLY A 56 -17.11 -7.38 8.40
C GLY A 56 -17.08 -7.75 9.88
N LEU A 57 -16.51 -6.88 10.74
CA LEU A 57 -16.48 -7.06 12.19
C LEU A 57 -17.89 -7.02 12.79
N LEU A 58 -18.73 -6.10 12.32
CA LEU A 58 -20.13 -5.96 12.74
C LEU A 58 -21.07 -6.96 12.06
N ARG A 59 -20.54 -7.83 11.18
CA ARG A 59 -21.30 -8.83 10.41
C ARG A 59 -22.41 -8.22 9.53
N ILE A 60 -22.17 -7.02 9.00
CA ILE A 60 -23.05 -6.35 8.03
C ILE A 60 -22.42 -6.37 6.62
N PRO A 61 -23.22 -6.22 5.54
CA PRO A 61 -22.68 -6.26 4.19
C PRO A 61 -21.58 -5.22 3.95
N VAL A 62 -20.40 -5.66 3.47
CA VAL A 62 -19.25 -4.78 3.20
C VAL A 62 -19.54 -3.70 2.16
N THR A 63 -20.52 -3.93 1.28
CA THR A 63 -20.99 -2.94 0.30
C THR A 63 -21.57 -1.68 0.94
N LEU A 64 -22.02 -1.73 2.20
CA LEU A 64 -22.47 -0.55 2.95
C LEU A 64 -21.36 0.48 3.18
N ALA A 65 -20.09 0.08 3.09
CA ALA A 65 -18.97 1.02 3.12
C ALA A 65 -19.05 2.06 1.98
N LEU A 66 -19.72 1.75 0.86
CA LEU A 66 -19.95 2.71 -0.22
C LEU A 66 -20.86 3.87 0.19
N LEU A 67 -21.71 3.71 1.22
CA LEU A 67 -22.53 4.81 1.72
C LEU A 67 -21.68 5.95 2.31
N LEU A 68 -20.54 5.62 2.94
CA LEU A 68 -19.57 6.61 3.38
C LEU A 68 -19.05 7.42 2.20
N PHE A 69 -18.60 6.75 1.13
CA PHE A 69 -18.07 7.42 -0.06
C PHE A 69 -19.15 8.18 -0.82
N ALA A 70 -20.38 7.67 -0.87
CA ALA A 70 -21.52 8.38 -1.44
C ALA A 70 -21.81 9.67 -0.65
N ALA A 71 -21.80 9.61 0.69
CA ALA A 71 -21.98 10.80 1.54
C ALA A 71 -20.85 11.83 1.33
N LEU A 72 -19.59 11.37 1.23
CA LEU A 72 -18.44 12.24 0.94
C LEU A 72 -18.57 12.90 -0.44
N ALA A 73 -18.97 12.15 -1.47
CA ALA A 73 -19.17 12.67 -2.81
C ALA A 73 -20.33 13.67 -2.88
N VAL A 74 -21.48 13.36 -2.26
CA VAL A 74 -22.63 14.26 -2.18
C VAL A 74 -22.28 15.55 -1.46
N PHE A 75 -21.56 15.47 -0.34
CA PHE A 75 -21.11 16.65 0.38
C PHE A 75 -20.16 17.53 -0.46
N ALA A 76 -19.22 16.91 -1.19
CA ALA A 76 -18.32 17.64 -2.08
C ALA A 76 -19.04 18.27 -3.28
N LEU A 77 -20.05 17.59 -3.84
CA LEU A 77 -20.94 18.14 -4.87
C LEU A 77 -21.72 19.35 -4.33
N TRP A 78 -22.28 19.25 -3.12
CA TRP A 78 -23.01 20.33 -2.47
C TRP A 78 -22.13 21.57 -2.22
N ARG A 79 -20.84 21.38 -1.91
CA ARG A 79 -19.85 22.47 -1.78
C ARG A 79 -19.36 23.03 -3.13
N GLY A 80 -19.68 22.38 -4.25
CA GLY A 80 -19.22 22.77 -5.58
C GLY A 80 -17.73 22.48 -5.83
N ASP A 81 -17.16 21.46 -5.19
CA ASP A 81 -15.73 21.13 -5.30
C ASP A 81 -15.32 20.55 -6.67
N TYR A 82 -16.28 20.13 -7.49
CA TYR A 82 -16.06 19.48 -8.79
C TYR A 82 -16.25 20.45 -9.96
N ARG A 83 -15.35 21.42 -10.09
CA ARG A 83 -15.34 22.36 -11.23
C ARG A 83 -14.58 21.75 -12.41
N ILE A 84 -15.16 21.79 -13.61
CA ILE A 84 -14.60 21.16 -14.82
C ILE A 84 -13.17 21.65 -15.10
N ASP A 85 -12.92 22.95 -14.97
CA ASP A 85 -11.59 23.53 -15.23
C ASP A 85 -10.53 23.04 -14.23
N ASP A 86 -10.90 22.89 -12.96
CA ASP A 86 -10.02 22.34 -11.93
C ASP A 86 -9.71 20.87 -12.23
N LEU A 87 -10.71 20.08 -12.64
CA LEU A 87 -10.55 18.67 -12.97
C LEU A 87 -9.64 18.45 -14.17
N ARG A 88 -9.71 19.31 -15.19
CA ARG A 88 -8.82 19.25 -16.37
C ARG A 88 -7.35 19.37 -15.98
N GLY A 89 -7.03 20.23 -15.00
CA GLY A 89 -5.67 20.38 -14.48
C GLY A 89 -5.14 19.14 -13.74
N LEU A 90 -6.03 18.24 -13.33
CA LEU A 90 -5.69 17.06 -12.53
C LEU A 90 -5.55 15.77 -13.35
N LEU A 91 -5.93 15.81 -14.64
CA LEU A 91 -5.83 14.67 -15.55
C LEU A 91 -4.40 14.16 -15.74
N SER A 92 -3.38 14.98 -15.49
CA SER A 92 -1.98 14.56 -15.50
C SER A 92 -1.70 13.51 -14.43
N TRP A 93 -2.28 13.64 -13.23
CA TRP A 93 -2.16 12.64 -12.17
C TRP A 93 -2.88 11.34 -12.54
N ASP A 94 -4.04 11.45 -13.19
CA ASP A 94 -4.78 10.29 -13.70
C ASP A 94 -4.00 9.53 -14.76
N ALA A 95 -3.33 10.25 -15.66
CA ALA A 95 -2.44 9.65 -16.65
C ALA A 95 -1.29 8.90 -15.97
N VAL A 96 -0.67 9.44 -14.92
CA VAL A 96 0.40 8.76 -14.18
C VAL A 96 -0.12 7.50 -13.47
N PHE A 97 -1.30 7.58 -12.83
CA PHE A 97 -1.96 6.41 -12.25
C PHE A 97 -2.21 5.34 -13.31
N LEU A 98 -2.80 5.73 -14.46
CA LEU A 98 -3.10 4.83 -15.58
C LEU A 98 -1.84 4.18 -16.15
N VAL A 99 -0.73 4.91 -16.26
CA VAL A 99 0.55 4.34 -16.71
C VAL A 99 1.01 3.24 -15.76
N GLY A 100 1.03 3.48 -14.45
CA GLY A 100 1.41 2.47 -13.46
C GLY A 100 0.46 1.27 -13.44
N PHE A 101 -0.85 1.55 -13.53
CA PHE A 101 -1.91 0.55 -13.57
C PHE A 101 -1.77 -0.38 -14.79
N LEU A 102 -1.67 0.21 -16.00
CA LEU A 102 -1.58 -0.54 -17.24
C LEU A 102 -0.23 -1.25 -17.38
N PHE A 103 0.85 -0.67 -16.87
CA PHE A 103 2.15 -1.32 -16.80
C PHE A 103 2.07 -2.62 -16.01
N ALA A 104 1.62 -2.58 -14.76
CA ALA A 104 1.50 -3.78 -13.94
C ALA A 104 0.47 -4.78 -14.49
N LEU A 105 -0.65 -4.29 -15.04
CA LEU A 105 -1.64 -5.14 -15.70
C LEU A 105 -1.05 -5.86 -16.92
N SER A 106 -0.23 -5.19 -17.73
CA SER A 106 0.44 -5.79 -18.88
C SER A 106 1.39 -6.91 -18.48
N VAL A 107 2.07 -6.78 -17.33
CA VAL A 107 2.93 -7.84 -16.80
C VAL A 107 2.09 -9.04 -16.37
N ARG A 108 0.96 -8.82 -15.68
CA ARG A 108 0.04 -9.93 -15.35
C ARG A 108 -0.62 -10.53 -16.58
N PHE A 109 -0.86 -9.76 -17.63
CA PHE A 109 -1.45 -10.25 -18.87
C PHE A 109 -0.56 -11.27 -19.59
N THR A 110 0.77 -11.20 -19.44
CA THR A 110 1.68 -12.20 -20.04
C THR A 110 1.80 -13.48 -19.22
N ASN A 111 1.48 -13.44 -17.92
CA ASN A 111 1.46 -14.62 -17.04
C ASN A 111 0.23 -14.62 -16.09
N PRO A 112 -1.00 -14.72 -16.63
CA PRO A 112 -2.23 -14.63 -15.84
C PRO A 112 -2.59 -15.85 -14.97
N PRO A 113 -2.09 -17.09 -15.22
CA PRO A 113 -2.41 -18.21 -14.34
C PRO A 113 -1.99 -17.96 -12.89
N ILE A 114 -2.77 -18.54 -11.97
CA ILE A 114 -2.48 -18.60 -10.54
C ILE A 114 -1.77 -19.94 -10.31
N ASN A 115 -0.47 -19.90 -10.05
CA ASN A 115 0.37 -21.09 -9.96
C ASN A 115 0.16 -21.83 -8.63
N TYR A 116 0.00 -23.16 -8.72
CA TYR A 116 -0.25 -24.03 -7.56
C TYR A 116 1.00 -24.31 -6.71
N PHE A 117 2.19 -24.19 -7.29
CA PHE A 117 3.47 -24.49 -6.64
C PHE A 117 4.12 -23.28 -5.95
N SER A 118 3.46 -22.12 -5.98
CA SER A 118 3.92 -20.89 -5.35
C SER A 118 2.89 -20.36 -4.36
N GLU A 119 3.25 -19.32 -3.62
CA GLU A 119 2.35 -18.64 -2.68
C GLU A 119 1.15 -17.96 -3.35
N GLN A 120 1.14 -17.86 -4.69
CA GLN A 120 -0.02 -17.37 -5.46
C GLN A 120 -1.30 -18.13 -5.08
N TYR A 121 -1.22 -19.45 -4.96
CA TYR A 121 -2.37 -20.27 -4.60
C TYR A 121 -2.89 -19.93 -3.19
N MET A 122 -1.99 -19.77 -2.22
CA MET A 122 -2.33 -19.36 -0.86
C MET A 122 -2.98 -17.97 -0.84
N ASN A 123 -2.38 -16.98 -1.52
CA ASN A 123 -2.90 -15.61 -1.57
C ASN A 123 -4.27 -15.55 -2.27
N HIS A 124 -4.46 -16.31 -3.35
CA HIS A 124 -5.78 -16.42 -3.99
C HIS A 124 -6.81 -17.11 -3.10
N ALA A 125 -6.41 -18.14 -2.34
CA ALA A 125 -7.32 -18.82 -1.40
C ALA A 125 -7.82 -17.86 -0.31
N PHE A 126 -6.94 -17.01 0.26
CA PHE A 126 -7.35 -15.96 1.21
C PHE A 126 -8.32 -14.95 0.57
N LEU A 127 -7.99 -14.47 -0.64
CA LEU A 127 -8.85 -13.56 -1.40
C LEU A 127 -10.23 -14.16 -1.66
N ALA A 128 -10.30 -15.39 -2.15
CA ALA A 128 -11.53 -16.09 -2.48
C ALA A 128 -12.37 -16.39 -1.22
N ALA A 129 -11.73 -16.76 -0.11
CA ALA A 129 -12.41 -16.96 1.17
C ALA A 129 -13.10 -15.68 1.66
N ILE A 130 -12.40 -14.55 1.61
CA ILE A 130 -12.95 -13.22 1.95
C ILE A 130 -14.10 -12.85 1.02
N MET A 131 -13.95 -13.03 -0.29
CA MET A 131 -15.00 -12.69 -1.25
C MET A 131 -16.26 -13.54 -1.06
N LYS A 132 -16.10 -14.81 -0.68
CA LYS A 132 -17.22 -15.72 -0.43
C LYS A 132 -17.92 -15.44 0.89
N TYR A 133 -17.14 -15.14 1.95
CA TYR A 133 -17.65 -14.88 3.30
C TYR A 133 -16.91 -13.69 3.91
N PRO A 134 -17.34 -12.44 3.62
CA PRO A 134 -16.65 -11.23 4.06
C PRO A 134 -16.94 -10.92 5.53
N VAL A 135 -16.32 -11.69 6.44
CA VAL A 135 -16.42 -11.56 7.90
C VAL A 135 -15.04 -11.32 8.51
N VAL A 136 -14.99 -10.67 9.68
CA VAL A 136 -13.74 -10.43 10.42
C VAL A 136 -13.73 -11.23 11.74
N PRO A 137 -12.64 -11.96 12.06
CA PRO A 137 -11.52 -12.27 11.14
C PRO A 137 -11.99 -13.12 9.93
N PRO A 138 -11.28 -13.09 8.79
CA PRO A 138 -11.62 -13.93 7.65
C PRO A 138 -11.52 -15.42 7.98
N LEU A 139 -12.28 -16.26 7.29
CA LEU A 139 -12.13 -17.71 7.39
C LEU A 139 -10.75 -18.14 6.86
N ASP A 140 -10.11 -19.07 7.55
CA ASP A 140 -8.87 -19.67 7.06
C ASP A 140 -9.21 -20.79 6.05
N PRO A 141 -8.84 -20.65 4.75
CA PRO A 141 -9.09 -21.69 3.76
C PRO A 141 -8.34 -23.00 4.03
N TRP A 142 -7.35 -22.99 4.90
CA TRP A 142 -6.53 -24.15 5.26
C TRP A 142 -6.90 -24.78 6.60
N PHE A 143 -7.82 -24.16 7.35
CA PHE A 143 -8.26 -24.66 8.65
C PHE A 143 -9.78 -24.65 8.75
N SER A 144 -10.39 -25.82 8.47
CA SER A 144 -11.85 -25.98 8.41
C SER A 144 -12.51 -25.56 9.73
N GLY A 145 -13.34 -24.52 9.67
CA GLY A 145 -14.07 -23.98 10.81
C GLY A 145 -13.27 -23.01 11.67
N GLY A 146 -12.03 -22.69 11.29
CA GLY A 146 -11.22 -21.67 11.94
C GLY A 146 -11.06 -20.41 11.11
N ASP A 147 -10.43 -19.43 11.76
CA ASP A 147 -10.26 -18.08 11.27
C ASP A 147 -8.78 -17.78 11.02
N LEU A 148 -8.50 -16.85 10.11
CA LEU A 148 -7.16 -16.37 9.76
C LEU A 148 -6.64 -15.41 10.85
N THR A 149 -6.31 -15.96 12.02
CA THR A 149 -5.89 -15.22 13.22
C THR A 149 -4.37 -15.07 13.36
N VAL A 150 -3.59 -15.76 12.51
CA VAL A 150 -2.12 -15.84 12.59
C VAL A 150 -1.42 -14.99 11.51
N TYR A 151 -2.15 -14.53 10.48
CA TYR A 151 -1.58 -13.89 9.29
C TYR A 151 -2.13 -12.48 9.07
N TYR A 152 -1.32 -11.60 8.49
CA TYR A 152 -1.73 -10.26 8.09
C TYR A 152 -2.61 -10.34 6.81
N TYR A 153 -3.88 -9.95 6.91
CA TYR A 153 -4.87 -10.18 5.85
C TYR A 153 -5.50 -8.91 5.26
N LEU A 154 -5.14 -7.71 5.73
CA LEU A 154 -5.84 -6.47 5.34
C LEU A 154 -5.67 -6.16 3.84
N GLY A 155 -4.55 -6.57 3.23
CA GLY A 155 -4.35 -6.45 1.78
C GLY A 155 -5.36 -7.30 1.02
N HIS A 156 -5.45 -8.59 1.36
CA HIS A 156 -6.46 -9.50 0.80
C HIS A 156 -7.89 -9.04 1.11
N TRP A 157 -8.11 -8.46 2.29
CA TRP A 157 -9.40 -7.91 2.71
C TRP A 157 -9.85 -6.73 1.85
N LEU A 158 -8.97 -5.75 1.67
CA LEU A 158 -9.20 -4.59 0.82
C LEU A 158 -9.55 -5.04 -0.60
N MET A 159 -8.71 -5.89 -1.18
CA MET A 159 -8.86 -6.33 -2.57
C MET A 159 -10.08 -7.24 -2.75
N GLY A 160 -10.34 -8.14 -1.80
CA GLY A 160 -11.51 -9.00 -1.78
C GLY A 160 -12.80 -8.20 -1.63
N SER A 161 -12.82 -7.18 -0.76
CA SER A 161 -13.98 -6.30 -0.61
C SER A 161 -14.26 -5.48 -1.87
N LEU A 162 -13.22 -5.03 -2.59
CA LEU A 162 -13.38 -4.44 -3.93
C LEU A 162 -13.95 -5.47 -4.93
N GLY A 163 -13.51 -6.72 -4.86
CA GLY A 163 -14.07 -7.84 -5.62
C GLY A 163 -15.56 -8.06 -5.34
N VAL A 164 -15.98 -8.04 -4.08
CA VAL A 164 -17.39 -8.14 -3.66
C VAL A 164 -18.22 -6.97 -4.20
N VAL A 165 -17.71 -5.75 -4.09
CA VAL A 165 -18.39 -4.54 -4.59
C VAL A 165 -18.57 -4.57 -6.11
N THR A 166 -17.56 -5.06 -6.84
CA THR A 166 -17.57 -5.09 -8.30
C THR A 166 -18.26 -6.33 -8.87
N GLY A 167 -18.42 -7.39 -8.08
CA GLY A 167 -18.91 -8.69 -8.55
C GLY A 167 -17.96 -9.43 -9.50
N ILE A 168 -16.70 -8.97 -9.60
CA ILE A 168 -15.69 -9.57 -10.47
C ILE A 168 -15.22 -10.90 -9.84
N PRO A 169 -15.08 -11.99 -10.62
CA PRO A 169 -14.58 -13.28 -10.10
C PRO A 169 -13.19 -13.16 -9.46
N SER A 170 -12.92 -13.95 -8.42
CA SER A 170 -11.71 -13.82 -7.59
C SER A 170 -10.42 -14.02 -8.40
N GLU A 171 -10.44 -14.88 -9.42
CA GLU A 171 -9.30 -15.13 -10.30
C GLU A 171 -8.96 -13.92 -11.18
N VAL A 172 -9.96 -13.10 -11.51
CA VAL A 172 -9.77 -11.84 -12.23
C VAL A 172 -9.33 -10.75 -11.27
N VAL A 173 -9.96 -10.65 -10.09
CA VAL A 173 -9.54 -9.72 -9.04
C VAL A 173 -8.07 -9.92 -8.70
N PHE A 174 -7.64 -11.17 -8.49
CA PHE A 174 -6.24 -11.51 -8.21
C PHE A 174 -5.27 -10.88 -9.21
N ASN A 175 -5.60 -10.93 -10.50
CA ASN A 175 -4.80 -10.34 -11.57
C ASN A 175 -4.87 -8.81 -11.66
N LEU A 176 -5.91 -8.19 -11.09
CA LEU A 176 -6.08 -6.72 -11.03
C LEU A 176 -5.41 -6.09 -9.80
N ILE A 177 -5.03 -6.89 -8.79
CA ILE A 177 -4.41 -6.38 -7.57
C ILE A 177 -3.08 -5.65 -7.85
N PRO A 178 -2.12 -6.23 -8.59
CA PRO A 178 -0.87 -5.51 -8.91
C PRO A 178 -1.15 -4.21 -9.66
N ALA A 179 -2.13 -4.18 -10.57
CA ALA A 179 -2.51 -2.98 -11.29
C ALA A 179 -2.99 -1.87 -10.34
N ALA A 180 -3.85 -2.20 -9.37
CA ALA A 180 -4.30 -1.25 -8.36
C ALA A 180 -3.13 -0.70 -7.55
N VAL A 181 -2.26 -1.58 -7.02
CA VAL A 181 -1.14 -1.25 -6.13
C VAL A 181 -0.06 -0.42 -6.85
N TYR A 182 0.31 -0.79 -8.08
CA TYR A 182 1.29 -0.04 -8.87
C TYR A 182 0.73 1.28 -9.37
N GLY A 183 -0.54 1.35 -9.76
CA GLY A 183 -1.19 2.60 -10.12
C GLY A 183 -1.13 3.63 -8.98
N THR A 184 -1.48 3.22 -7.75
CA THR A 184 -1.37 4.07 -6.55
C THR A 184 0.08 4.42 -6.21
N ALA A 185 1.01 3.46 -6.30
CA ALA A 185 2.41 3.73 -5.99
C ALA A 185 3.04 4.71 -7.00
N PHE A 186 2.77 4.56 -8.30
CA PHE A 186 3.27 5.45 -9.35
C PHE A 186 2.85 6.90 -9.10
N VAL A 187 1.56 7.14 -8.87
CA VAL A 187 1.04 8.51 -8.71
C VAL A 187 1.60 9.18 -7.46
N VAL A 188 1.78 8.43 -6.36
CA VAL A 188 2.35 8.97 -5.12
C VAL A 188 3.86 9.16 -5.22
N LEU A 189 4.61 8.26 -5.84
CA LEU A 189 6.05 8.45 -6.07
C LEU A 189 6.31 9.67 -6.97
N TYR A 190 5.48 9.86 -8.00
CA TYR A 190 5.54 11.05 -8.84
C TYR A 190 5.20 12.33 -8.06
N ALA A 191 4.25 12.25 -7.12
CA ALA A 191 3.94 13.34 -6.19
C ALA A 191 5.09 13.62 -5.22
N THR A 192 5.75 12.59 -4.69
CA THR A 192 6.97 12.73 -3.89
C THR A 192 8.08 13.43 -4.69
N GLY A 193 8.24 13.07 -5.97
CA GLY A 193 9.19 13.75 -6.84
C GLY A 193 8.84 15.21 -7.09
N HIS A 194 7.56 15.55 -7.25
CA HIS A 194 7.12 16.96 -7.32
C HIS A 194 7.38 17.73 -6.02
N LEU A 195 7.27 17.05 -4.89
CA LEU A 195 7.44 17.63 -3.58
C LEU A 195 8.92 17.95 -3.28
N PHE A 196 9.83 17.05 -3.64
CA PHE A 196 11.26 17.15 -3.30
C PHE A 196 12.16 17.63 -4.45
N LEU A 197 11.78 17.38 -5.70
CA LEU A 197 12.67 17.55 -6.85
C LEU A 197 12.11 18.58 -7.84
N GLY A 198 12.95 19.53 -8.27
CA GLY A 198 12.54 20.52 -9.28
C GLY A 198 12.51 19.94 -10.70
N ARG A 199 13.61 19.31 -11.11
CA ARG A 199 13.87 18.83 -12.49
C ARG A 199 13.54 17.34 -12.69
N TRP A 200 13.91 16.48 -11.74
CA TRP A 200 13.84 15.02 -11.86
C TRP A 200 12.60 14.43 -11.19
N ARG A 201 11.43 15.00 -11.46
CA ARG A 201 10.18 14.69 -10.73
C ARG A 201 9.70 13.24 -10.89
N SER A 202 10.09 12.57 -11.95
CA SER A 202 9.79 11.14 -12.17
C SER A 202 10.80 10.19 -11.53
N LEU A 203 11.95 10.68 -11.03
CA LEU A 203 13.01 9.84 -10.50
C LEU A 203 12.55 8.89 -9.38
N PRO A 204 11.69 9.29 -8.42
CA PRO A 204 11.26 8.37 -7.37
C PRO A 204 10.47 7.17 -7.89
N VAL A 205 9.82 7.27 -9.06
CA VAL A 205 9.11 6.15 -9.68
C VAL A 205 10.07 5.01 -10.04
N ALA A 206 11.33 5.33 -10.34
CA ALA A 206 12.35 4.33 -10.68
C ALA A 206 12.63 3.34 -9.52
N VAL A 207 12.30 3.69 -8.28
CA VAL A 207 12.43 2.79 -7.11
C VAL A 207 11.66 1.48 -7.31
N LEU A 208 10.55 1.51 -8.07
CA LEU A 208 9.76 0.31 -8.37
C LEU A 208 10.45 -0.66 -9.34
N LEU A 209 11.50 -0.21 -10.02
CA LEU A 209 12.27 -1.00 -10.99
C LEU A 209 13.69 -1.30 -10.50
N LEU A 210 14.06 -0.80 -9.32
CA LEU A 210 15.37 -1.06 -8.76
C LEU A 210 15.51 -2.54 -8.39
N VAL A 211 16.67 -3.08 -8.73
CA VAL A 211 17.07 -4.45 -8.39
C VAL A 211 18.33 -4.41 -7.51
N PRO A 212 18.48 -5.32 -6.54
CA PRO A 212 19.73 -5.46 -5.80
C PRO A 212 20.92 -5.79 -6.72
N PRO A 213 22.16 -5.39 -6.37
CA PRO A 213 23.37 -5.74 -7.12
C PRO A 213 23.57 -7.25 -7.37
N ALA A 214 23.00 -8.10 -6.52
CA ALA A 214 22.99 -9.55 -6.69
C ALA A 214 22.31 -9.99 -8.00
N VAL A 215 21.26 -9.29 -8.46
CA VAL A 215 20.55 -9.65 -9.70
C VAL A 215 21.46 -9.57 -10.93
N PRO A 216 22.10 -8.42 -11.25
CA PRO A 216 23.04 -8.38 -12.37
C PRO A 216 24.26 -9.27 -12.16
N TRP A 217 24.68 -9.54 -10.90
CA TRP A 217 25.73 -10.50 -10.61
C TRP A 217 25.35 -11.93 -11.04
N PHE A 218 24.16 -12.41 -10.66
CA PHE A 218 23.69 -13.74 -11.05
C PHE A 218 23.45 -13.86 -12.55
N LEU A 219 22.93 -12.80 -13.19
CA LEU A 219 22.81 -12.75 -14.65
C LEU A 219 24.19 -12.85 -15.34
N ALA A 220 25.19 -12.13 -14.83
CA ALA A 220 26.57 -12.20 -15.33
C ALA A 220 27.20 -13.58 -15.09
N ALA A 221 26.77 -14.29 -14.04
CA ALA A 221 27.17 -15.67 -13.75
C ALA A 221 26.46 -16.72 -14.63
N GLY A 222 25.57 -16.30 -15.54
CA GLY A 222 24.90 -17.16 -16.50
C GLY A 222 23.51 -17.66 -16.09
N GLN A 223 22.95 -17.16 -14.98
CA GLN A 223 21.55 -17.44 -14.63
C GLN A 223 20.60 -16.75 -15.62
N ASP A 224 19.41 -17.34 -15.82
CA ASP A 224 18.32 -16.63 -16.47
C ASP A 224 17.70 -15.58 -15.52
N LEU A 225 16.75 -14.80 -16.03
CA LEU A 225 16.13 -13.72 -15.24
C LEU A 225 15.40 -14.27 -14.00
N TYR A 226 14.68 -15.38 -14.12
CA TYR A 226 13.95 -15.94 -13.00
C TYR A 226 14.91 -16.48 -11.94
N GLY A 227 15.93 -17.23 -12.34
CA GLY A 227 16.98 -17.74 -11.47
C GLY A 227 17.73 -16.62 -10.76
N ALA A 228 18.11 -15.55 -11.47
CA ALA A 228 18.79 -14.42 -10.85
C ALA A 228 17.95 -13.71 -9.78
N LEU A 229 16.64 -13.54 -10.03
CA LEU A 229 15.72 -12.95 -9.05
C LEU A 229 15.48 -13.90 -7.87
N GLN A 230 15.28 -15.19 -8.14
CA GLN A 230 15.05 -16.21 -7.13
C GLN A 230 16.27 -16.42 -6.22
N ASP A 231 17.48 -16.52 -6.77
CA ASP A 231 18.71 -16.67 -6.00
C ASP A 231 18.99 -15.41 -5.17
N THR A 232 18.69 -14.22 -5.69
CA THR A 232 18.77 -12.97 -4.93
C THR A 232 17.81 -12.97 -3.74
N ASN A 233 16.59 -13.48 -3.91
CA ASN A 233 15.58 -13.53 -2.86
C ASN A 233 16.04 -14.37 -1.64
N TRP A 234 16.90 -15.36 -1.86
CA TRP A 234 17.38 -16.31 -0.83
C TRP A 234 18.89 -16.19 -0.51
N ILE A 235 19.54 -15.12 -0.97
CA ILE A 235 21.01 -14.97 -0.85
C ILE A 235 21.48 -14.95 0.62
N VAL A 236 20.63 -14.52 1.55
CA VAL A 236 20.90 -14.59 3.00
C VAL A 236 20.15 -15.78 3.58
N ALA A 237 20.88 -16.71 4.18
CA ALA A 237 20.31 -17.89 4.81
C ALA A 237 19.22 -17.52 5.85
N GLY A 238 18.04 -18.11 5.71
CA GLY A 238 16.88 -17.85 6.59
C GLY A 238 16.20 -16.49 6.36
N GLY A 239 16.73 -15.65 5.48
CA GLY A 239 16.13 -14.39 5.05
C GLY A 239 15.41 -14.53 3.71
N ARG A 240 14.44 -13.65 3.49
CA ARG A 240 13.74 -13.49 2.21
C ARG A 240 13.79 -12.02 1.79
N PHE A 241 14.24 -11.76 0.57
CA PHE A 241 14.46 -10.41 0.03
C PHE A 241 13.71 -10.22 -1.27
N GLU A 242 12.41 -9.90 -1.15
CA GLU A 242 11.63 -9.46 -2.29
C GLU A 242 11.69 -7.94 -2.47
N PHE A 243 11.67 -7.52 -3.72
CA PHE A 243 11.71 -6.12 -4.13
C PHE A 243 10.68 -5.92 -5.24
N PRO A 244 10.17 -4.67 -5.44
CA PRO A 244 8.94 -4.46 -6.19
C PRO A 244 8.91 -5.14 -7.56
N VAL A 245 9.93 -4.93 -8.40
CA VAL A 245 9.94 -5.51 -9.76
C VAL A 245 9.93 -7.04 -9.75
N PHE A 246 10.55 -7.69 -8.76
CA PHE A 246 10.49 -9.15 -8.64
C PHE A 246 9.08 -9.62 -8.26
N SER A 247 8.46 -9.02 -7.25
CA SER A 247 7.10 -9.38 -6.85
C SER A 247 6.09 -9.15 -7.97
N LEU A 248 6.26 -8.09 -8.78
CA LEU A 248 5.43 -7.85 -9.96
C LEU A 248 5.57 -8.96 -11.01
N PHE A 249 6.80 -9.38 -11.32
CA PHE A 249 7.04 -10.45 -12.30
C PHE A 249 6.55 -11.80 -11.79
N LEU A 250 6.75 -12.07 -10.49
CA LEU A 250 6.25 -13.27 -9.86
C LEU A 250 4.72 -13.25 -9.77
N GLY A 251 4.11 -12.08 -9.59
CA GLY A 251 2.67 -11.87 -9.43
C GLY A 251 2.09 -12.65 -8.25
N ASN A 252 2.82 -12.73 -7.14
CA ASN A 252 2.41 -13.52 -5.98
C ASN A 252 1.31 -12.84 -5.16
N VAL A 253 1.11 -11.53 -5.30
CA VAL A 253 0.14 -10.75 -4.52
C VAL A 253 0.35 -11.02 -3.03
N HIS A 254 1.62 -11.10 -2.63
CA HIS A 254 1.96 -11.30 -1.24
C HIS A 254 1.67 -10.01 -0.47
N ALA A 255 1.51 -10.10 0.85
CA ALA A 255 1.00 -8.95 1.57
C ALA A 255 1.97 -7.75 1.60
N PHE A 256 3.29 -7.96 1.59
CA PHE A 256 4.23 -6.84 1.42
C PHE A 256 4.13 -6.18 0.04
N GLU A 257 3.81 -6.93 -1.02
CA GLU A 257 3.55 -6.36 -2.36
C GLU A 257 2.31 -5.48 -2.29
N MET A 258 1.22 -5.98 -1.70
CA MET A 258 0.00 -5.20 -1.49
C MET A 258 0.20 -4.01 -0.54
N ALA A 259 1.07 -4.12 0.45
CA ALA A 259 1.35 -3.06 1.42
C ALA A 259 2.16 -1.89 0.81
N MET A 260 2.83 -2.10 -0.33
CA MET A 260 3.72 -1.14 -0.97
C MET A 260 3.07 0.23 -1.20
N PHE A 261 1.80 0.29 -1.61
CA PHE A 261 1.12 1.58 -1.83
C PHE A 261 1.03 2.40 -0.54
N ASN A 262 0.88 1.74 0.62
CA ASN A 262 0.82 2.39 1.92
C ASN A 262 2.22 2.81 2.42
N GLN A 263 3.25 2.02 2.14
CA GLN A 263 4.64 2.41 2.46
C GLN A 263 5.03 3.70 1.72
N VAL A 264 4.75 3.74 0.42
CA VAL A 264 4.99 4.93 -0.42
C VAL A 264 4.15 6.12 0.05
N LEU A 265 2.88 5.90 0.43
CA LEU A 265 2.03 6.93 1.02
C LEU A 265 2.64 7.48 2.32
N LEU A 266 3.08 6.62 3.24
CA LEU A 266 3.64 7.07 4.50
C LEU A 266 4.87 7.94 4.27
N ILE A 267 5.81 7.49 3.44
CA ILE A 267 7.02 8.26 3.11
C ILE A 267 6.66 9.63 2.53
N PHE A 268 5.67 9.68 1.61
CA PHE A 268 5.16 10.93 1.07
C PHE A 268 4.58 11.84 2.18
N LEU A 269 3.75 11.31 3.09
CA LEU A 269 3.12 12.09 4.15
C LEU A 269 4.14 12.65 5.15
N LEU A 270 5.16 11.86 5.53
CA LEU A 270 6.24 12.33 6.40
C LEU A 270 7.07 13.42 5.70
N GLY A 271 7.39 13.23 4.43
CA GLY A 271 8.09 14.24 3.62
C GLY A 271 7.27 15.53 3.46
N PHE A 272 5.97 15.40 3.22
CA PHE A 272 5.06 16.53 3.11
C PHE A 272 4.96 17.29 4.43
N ALA A 273 4.80 16.58 5.55
CA ALA A 273 4.82 17.18 6.88
C ALA A 273 6.13 17.96 7.08
N TRP A 274 7.29 17.34 6.83
CA TRP A 274 8.58 17.99 7.01
C TRP A 274 8.75 19.30 6.22
N LEU A 275 8.22 19.36 5.00
CA LEU A 275 8.41 20.50 4.11
C LEU A 275 7.33 21.57 4.23
N ARG A 276 6.09 21.19 4.59
CA ARG A 276 4.91 22.06 4.48
C ARG A 276 4.22 22.35 5.81
N TRP A 277 4.63 21.72 6.92
CA TRP A 277 3.97 21.86 8.23
C TRP A 277 3.67 23.30 8.64
N GLY A 278 4.69 24.17 8.60
CA GLY A 278 4.58 25.56 9.03
C GLY A 278 3.52 26.36 8.25
N GLY A 279 3.30 26.04 6.98
CA GLY A 279 2.31 26.69 6.12
C GLY A 279 0.88 26.18 6.28
N LEU A 280 0.67 25.08 7.01
CA LEU A 280 -0.66 24.53 7.25
C LEU A 280 -1.35 25.23 8.41
N GLY A 281 -2.64 25.53 8.25
CA GLY A 281 -3.52 25.90 9.37
C GLY A 281 -3.79 24.69 10.29
N GLU A 282 -4.38 24.95 11.46
CA GLU A 282 -4.64 23.93 12.48
C GLU A 282 -5.44 22.73 11.95
N ARG A 283 -6.53 22.98 11.20
CA ARG A 283 -7.33 21.91 10.58
C ARG A 283 -6.51 21.07 9.61
N GLY A 284 -5.62 21.69 8.84
CA GLY A 284 -4.72 21.01 7.90
C GLY A 284 -3.73 20.10 8.62
N ARG A 285 -3.08 20.61 9.68
CA ARG A 285 -2.14 19.83 10.52
C ARG A 285 -2.83 18.63 11.16
N ARG A 286 -3.99 18.83 11.82
CA ARG A 286 -4.75 17.73 12.44
C ARG A 286 -5.17 16.67 11.41
N SER A 287 -5.63 17.12 10.23
CA SER A 287 -6.00 16.20 9.14
C SER A 287 -4.79 15.42 8.62
N LEU A 288 -3.63 16.06 8.45
CA LEU A 288 -2.38 15.38 8.07
C LEU A 288 -1.95 14.33 9.09
N LEU A 289 -2.06 14.63 10.39
CA LEU A 289 -1.76 13.67 11.46
C LEU A 289 -2.71 12.47 11.45
N LEU A 290 -4.00 12.67 11.13
CA LEU A 290 -4.95 11.57 10.96
C LEU A 290 -4.61 10.68 9.76
N LEU A 291 -4.12 11.27 8.66
CA LEU A 291 -3.64 10.49 7.51
C LEU A 291 -2.41 9.65 7.86
N ILE A 292 -1.46 10.21 8.61
CA ILE A 292 -0.29 9.48 9.11
C ILE A 292 -0.74 8.36 10.06
N ALA A 293 -1.67 8.62 10.98
CA ALA A 293 -2.20 7.61 11.89
C ALA A 293 -2.94 6.47 11.17
N LEU A 294 -3.74 6.78 10.15
CA LEU A 294 -4.41 5.79 9.30
C LEU A 294 -3.40 4.91 8.55
N SER A 295 -2.39 5.55 7.94
CA SER A 295 -1.33 4.85 7.20
C SER A 295 -0.54 3.91 8.13
N THR A 296 0.01 4.44 9.23
CA THR A 296 0.78 3.66 10.21
C THR A 296 -0.06 2.58 10.89
N GLY A 297 -1.31 2.88 11.26
CA GLY A 297 -2.21 1.92 11.91
C GLY A 297 -2.59 0.75 11.03
N SER A 298 -2.63 0.93 9.70
CA SER A 298 -2.94 -0.16 8.77
C SER A 298 -1.78 -1.13 8.52
N MET A 299 -0.54 -0.72 8.80
CA MET A 299 0.67 -1.51 8.52
C MET A 299 0.67 -2.89 9.18
N PRO A 300 0.37 -3.06 10.48
CA PRO A 300 0.38 -4.37 11.14
C PRO A 300 -0.49 -5.43 10.45
N LEU A 301 -1.61 -5.02 9.85
CA LEU A 301 -2.54 -5.91 9.17
C LEU A 301 -2.26 -6.04 7.66
N LEU A 302 -1.56 -5.07 7.05
CA LEU A 302 -1.09 -5.14 5.67
C LEU A 302 0.17 -5.99 5.54
N SER A 303 1.15 -5.74 6.41
CA SER A 303 2.45 -6.42 6.51
C SER A 303 3.01 -6.12 7.90
N SER A 304 3.01 -7.09 8.81
CA SER A 304 3.47 -6.83 10.18
C SER A 304 4.96 -6.44 10.26
N TRP A 305 5.76 -6.81 9.25
CA TRP A 305 7.14 -6.37 9.09
C TRP A 305 7.26 -4.85 8.88
N ASP A 306 6.32 -4.25 8.17
CA ASP A 306 6.29 -2.80 7.95
C ASP A 306 6.11 -2.07 9.27
N ALA A 307 5.28 -2.58 10.17
CA ALA A 307 5.06 -1.95 11.48
C ALA A 307 6.33 -1.93 12.34
N LEU A 308 7.16 -2.97 12.25
CA LEU A 308 8.44 -3.05 12.98
C LEU A 308 9.47 -2.04 12.45
N VAL A 309 9.42 -1.72 11.16
CA VAL A 309 10.35 -0.76 10.53
C VAL A 309 9.80 0.67 10.64
N TYR A 310 8.59 0.90 10.17
CA TYR A 310 8.01 2.24 10.05
C TYR A 310 7.44 2.78 11.37
N GLY A 311 7.03 1.91 12.31
CA GLY A 311 6.56 2.36 13.63
C GLY A 311 7.61 3.20 14.37
N PRO A 312 8.84 2.69 14.57
CA PRO A 312 9.95 3.46 15.14
C PRO A 312 10.33 4.70 14.33
N ILE A 313 10.33 4.63 12.99
CA ILE A 313 10.62 5.77 12.11
C ILE A 313 9.59 6.89 12.32
N VAL A 314 8.30 6.56 12.37
CA VAL A 314 7.23 7.53 12.61
C VAL A 314 7.35 8.14 14.00
N ALA A 315 7.63 7.34 15.03
CA ALA A 315 7.84 7.85 16.39
C ALA A 315 9.01 8.84 16.47
N ALA A 316 10.17 8.47 15.89
CA ALA A 316 11.34 9.35 15.81
C ALA A 316 11.03 10.62 15.00
N PHE A 317 10.35 10.49 13.87
CA PHE A 317 9.94 11.62 13.04
C PHE A 317 9.05 12.60 13.80
N LEU A 318 8.04 12.12 14.55
CA LEU A 318 7.13 12.98 15.30
C LEU A 318 7.84 13.73 16.42
N LEU A 319 8.81 13.08 17.08
CA LEU A 319 9.69 13.74 18.05
C LEU A 319 10.53 14.84 17.39
N LEU A 320 11.14 14.56 16.24
CA LEU A 320 11.91 15.55 15.48
C LEU A 320 11.04 16.71 15.00
N LEU A 321 9.85 16.43 14.50
CA LEU A 321 8.87 17.43 14.08
C LEU A 321 8.48 18.33 15.25
N TRP A 322 8.22 17.76 16.43
CA TRP A 322 7.94 18.53 17.64
C TRP A 322 9.12 19.40 18.07
N VAL A 323 10.34 18.87 18.08
CA VAL A 323 11.55 19.63 18.45
C VAL A 323 11.77 20.82 17.52
N ARG A 324 11.48 20.64 16.23
CA ARG A 324 11.60 21.67 15.19
C ARG A 324 10.51 22.74 15.29
N GLU A 325 9.24 22.34 15.34
CA GLU A 325 8.10 23.26 15.19
C GLU A 325 7.64 23.86 16.53
N ARG A 326 7.83 23.11 17.63
CA ARG A 326 7.56 23.54 19.02
C ARG A 326 6.13 24.05 19.28
N ASP A 327 5.18 23.65 18.44
CA ASP A 327 3.77 24.01 18.58
C ASP A 327 2.95 22.91 19.30
N ASN A 328 1.80 23.28 19.85
CA ASN A 328 0.95 22.37 20.64
C ASN A 328 0.46 21.15 19.84
N ILE A 329 0.22 21.31 18.53
CA ILE A 329 -0.27 20.24 17.66
C ILE A 329 0.87 19.24 17.39
N SER A 330 2.07 19.73 17.09
CA SER A 330 3.27 18.88 16.91
C SER A 330 3.61 18.10 18.18
N ARG A 331 3.45 18.73 19.36
CA ARG A 331 3.60 18.05 20.66
C ARG A 331 2.54 16.96 20.85
N ALA A 332 1.27 17.29 20.59
CA ALA A 332 0.17 16.34 20.72
C ALA A 332 0.32 15.15 19.75
N ALA A 333 0.90 15.38 18.57
CA ALA A 333 1.12 14.38 17.54
C ALA A 333 1.92 13.17 18.03
N VAL A 334 2.92 13.39 18.89
CA VAL A 334 3.80 12.35 19.46
C VAL A 334 3.00 11.24 20.16
N VAL A 335 1.88 11.59 20.79
CA VAL A 335 1.00 10.64 21.50
C VAL A 335 -0.23 10.30 20.66
N ALA A 336 -0.84 11.30 20.03
CA ALA A 336 -2.09 11.12 19.31
C ALA A 336 -1.94 10.21 18.09
N VAL A 337 -0.84 10.31 17.32
CA VAL A 337 -0.67 9.48 16.12
C VAL A 337 -0.52 8.00 16.48
N PRO A 338 0.39 7.57 17.37
CA PRO A 338 0.46 6.17 17.79
C PRO A 338 -0.82 5.69 18.48
N GLY A 339 -1.43 6.53 19.33
CA GLY A 339 -2.67 6.21 20.03
C GLY A 339 -3.82 5.94 19.06
N ILE A 340 -4.03 6.82 18.08
CA ILE A 340 -5.07 6.63 17.06
C ILE A 340 -4.74 5.42 16.19
N ALA A 341 -3.50 5.28 15.73
CA ALA A 341 -3.05 4.15 14.90
C ALA A 341 -3.34 2.79 15.55
N LEU A 342 -3.12 2.68 16.87
CA LEU A 342 -3.46 1.50 17.66
C LEU A 342 -4.98 1.33 17.82
N LEU A 343 -5.68 2.39 18.23
CA LEU A 343 -7.10 2.33 18.59
C LEU A 343 -8.01 1.98 17.41
N ILE A 344 -7.72 2.49 16.21
CA ILE A 344 -8.55 2.22 15.02
C ILE A 344 -8.56 0.73 14.64
N TYR A 345 -7.52 -0.02 14.99
CA TYR A 345 -7.40 -1.46 14.77
C TYR A 345 -7.31 -2.27 16.08
N LEU A 346 -7.73 -1.70 17.21
CA LEU A 346 -7.69 -2.40 18.50
C LEU A 346 -8.33 -3.80 18.47
N PRO A 347 -9.49 -4.03 17.80
CA PRO A 347 -10.06 -5.36 17.75
C PRO A 347 -9.17 -6.39 17.02
N TYR A 348 -8.37 -5.98 16.03
CA TYR A 348 -7.43 -6.88 15.36
C TYR A 348 -6.41 -7.45 16.35
N TYR A 349 -5.84 -6.61 17.21
CA TYR A 349 -4.85 -7.06 18.20
C TYR A 349 -5.45 -7.98 19.27
N ILE A 350 -6.73 -7.80 19.59
CA ILE A 350 -7.44 -8.66 20.54
C ILE A 350 -7.75 -10.04 19.92
N LEU A 351 -8.04 -10.06 18.61
CA LEU A 351 -8.38 -11.27 17.85
C LEU A 351 -7.16 -12.02 17.30
N LEU A 352 -5.97 -11.41 17.35
CA LEU A 352 -4.73 -12.00 16.85
C LEU A 352 -4.32 -13.15 17.77
N GLU A 353 -4.14 -14.33 17.18
CA GLU A 353 -3.57 -15.49 17.86
C GLU A 353 -2.19 -15.76 17.23
N PRO A 354 -1.11 -15.20 17.78
CA PRO A 354 0.22 -15.31 17.17
C PRO A 354 0.80 -16.72 17.39
N ALA A 355 0.25 -17.72 16.70
CA ALA A 355 0.82 -19.06 16.66
C ALA A 355 2.17 -19.00 15.91
N GLY A 356 3.27 -19.31 16.59
CA GLY A 356 4.59 -19.45 15.97
C GLY A 356 5.51 -18.22 16.01
N ILE A 357 5.11 -17.11 16.64
CA ILE A 357 6.02 -15.96 16.86
C ILE A 357 6.85 -16.21 18.12
N GLY A 358 8.10 -16.64 17.96
CA GLY A 358 9.05 -16.88 19.07
C GLY A 358 9.63 -15.62 19.73
N GLY A 359 9.18 -14.43 19.31
CA GLY A 359 9.69 -13.14 19.77
C GLY A 359 10.95 -12.69 19.00
N VAL A 360 11.64 -11.70 19.56
CA VAL A 360 12.91 -11.19 19.00
C VAL A 360 14.05 -12.11 19.46
N GLY A 361 14.70 -12.77 18.51
CA GLY A 361 15.86 -13.62 18.75
C GLY A 361 17.10 -13.11 18.01
N TRP A 362 18.27 -13.56 18.46
CA TRP A 362 19.50 -13.39 17.70
C TRP A 362 19.51 -14.38 16.54
N GLY A 363 19.42 -13.88 15.31
CA GLY A 363 19.60 -14.69 14.11
C GLY A 363 21.07 -15.11 13.98
N PHE A 364 21.38 -16.33 14.41
CA PHE A 364 22.69 -16.94 14.20
C PHE A 364 22.61 -17.97 13.07
N PRO A 365 23.60 -17.99 12.16
CA PRO A 365 24.78 -17.12 12.10
C PRO A 365 24.45 -15.67 11.68
N PRO A 366 25.31 -14.68 12.00
CA PRO A 366 25.15 -13.31 11.51
C PRO A 366 25.12 -13.28 9.98
N THR A 367 24.40 -12.31 9.41
CA THR A 367 24.37 -12.09 7.96
C THR A 367 25.78 -11.91 7.41
N ASP A 368 26.13 -12.70 6.39
CA ASP A 368 27.39 -12.55 5.66
C ASP A 368 27.52 -11.12 5.10
N PRO A 369 28.61 -10.39 5.41
CA PRO A 369 28.83 -9.04 4.89
C PRO A 369 28.78 -8.96 3.37
N PHE A 370 29.22 -9.99 2.65
CA PHE A 370 29.15 -9.99 1.19
C PHE A 370 27.71 -10.14 0.70
N ALA A 371 26.92 -11.05 1.27
CA ALA A 371 25.50 -11.14 1.00
C ALA A 371 24.76 -9.83 1.32
N PHE A 372 25.11 -9.16 2.43
CA PHE A 372 24.55 -7.85 2.77
C PHE A 372 24.87 -6.80 1.69
N LEU A 373 26.12 -6.69 1.26
CA LEU A 373 26.53 -5.75 0.22
C LEU A 373 25.95 -6.11 -1.16
N ALA A 374 25.77 -7.40 -1.45
CA ALA A 374 25.14 -7.87 -2.67
C ALA A 374 23.65 -7.46 -2.74
N ILE A 375 22.99 -7.26 -1.59
CA ILE A 375 21.63 -6.73 -1.54
C ILE A 375 21.63 -5.20 -1.51
N TRP A 376 22.38 -4.60 -0.58
CA TRP A 376 22.21 -3.19 -0.20
C TRP A 376 23.30 -2.26 -0.73
N GLY A 377 24.45 -2.79 -1.16
CA GLY A 377 25.64 -2.00 -1.49
C GLY A 377 25.41 -0.95 -2.58
N GLY A 378 24.63 -1.29 -3.60
CA GLY A 378 24.25 -0.34 -4.66
C GLY A 378 23.39 0.81 -4.15
N PHE A 379 22.42 0.52 -3.27
CA PHE A 379 21.57 1.53 -2.67
C PHE A 379 22.34 2.43 -1.70
N LEU A 380 23.24 1.85 -0.90
CA LEU A 380 24.13 2.59 -0.01
C LEU A 380 25.06 3.52 -0.79
N ALA A 381 25.59 3.07 -1.93
CA ALA A 381 26.41 3.91 -2.80
C ALA A 381 25.61 5.10 -3.36
N ILE A 382 24.34 4.89 -3.75
CA ILE A 382 23.44 5.97 -4.20
C ILE A 382 23.22 6.98 -3.06
N VAL A 383 22.94 6.51 -1.85
CA VAL A 383 22.76 7.38 -0.67
C VAL A 383 24.04 8.15 -0.35
N TYR A 384 25.19 7.48 -0.36
CA TYR A 384 26.50 8.10 -0.12
C TYR A 384 26.83 9.16 -1.17
N ALA A 385 26.53 8.93 -2.45
CA ALA A 385 26.74 9.92 -3.49
C ALA A 385 25.79 11.12 -3.42
N ALA A 386 24.69 11.01 -2.67
CA ALA A 386 23.66 12.04 -2.54
C ALA A 386 23.86 12.96 -1.31
N VAL A 387 24.68 12.56 -0.33
CA VAL A 387 25.05 13.33 0.88
C VAL A 387 26.41 13.95 0.66
#